data_AF-A0A3D6C7K7-F1
#
_entry.id   AF-A0A3D6C7K7-F1
#
_cell.length_a   1.000
_cell.length_b   1.000
_cell.length_c   1.000
_cell.angle_alpha   90.00
_cell.angle_beta   90.00
_cell.angle_gamma   90.00
#
_symmetry.space_group_name_H-M   'P 1'
#
loop_
_entity.id
_entity.type
_entity.pdbx_description
1 polymer ?
#
loop_
_entity_poly.entity_id
_entity_poly.type
_entity_poly.pdbx_seq_one_letter_code
_entity_poly.pdbx_strand_id
1 'polypeptide(L)'
;MNSNPKDPLTKRPPMSPNEQRKIRFIKAITLVGIPISLMFAGLYAYMERRDGYYFGLAIALLLFTSRLGIRKGIHRLTYLLGTGFLTMIFLLILATGTGAPHNIFWFFLLPMVFYILLDLRTATLFMAVTTAGLLLLLVRPDIYDTHVYDKHLVVRFFIVYVLVSTMAWAYEATRKSYEEELFRQNEEIVKQKDFLSSLLETLPNPFFFKDVRGRYQGCNRAFEAMLRTPREDIIGRTVYEIAPKEVADIYYEKDKALIDNPGKQVYESRVVIPEGGERNVIFHKSTFSDKSGEVQGIMGVVFDITDLKNAEAEKIKLIHELETALAQIKTLGGMLPICSACKKIRDDQGYWQALETYIETHSDALFSHSMCPDCAQDYYGDEPWFRDLEDKT
;
A
#
# COMPACT_ATOMS: atom_id res chain seq x y z
N MET A 1 17.72 -31.49 8.52
CA MET A 1 17.46 -31.84 7.11
C MET A 1 16.56 -30.78 6.49
N ASN A 2 17.12 -30.03 5.55
CA ASN A 2 16.52 -29.17 4.52
C ASN A 2 15.04 -28.74 4.63
N SER A 3 14.85 -27.43 4.81
CA SER A 3 14.20 -26.63 3.76
C SER A 3 14.60 -25.16 3.90
N ASN A 4 15.54 -24.75 3.04
CA ASN A 4 15.96 -23.36 2.87
C ASN A 4 14.78 -22.56 2.25
N PRO A 5 14.28 -21.49 2.88
CA PRO A 5 13.23 -20.66 2.29
C PRO A 5 13.84 -19.93 1.10
N LYS A 6 13.34 -20.25 -0.11
CA LYS A 6 13.76 -19.61 -1.35
C LYS A 6 13.49 -18.10 -1.24
N ASP A 7 14.58 -17.34 -1.22
CA ASP A 7 14.64 -15.90 -1.40
C ASP A 7 13.69 -15.43 -2.53
N PRO A 8 12.67 -14.60 -2.23
CA PRO A 8 11.70 -14.10 -3.22
C PRO A 8 12.33 -13.18 -4.28
N LEU A 9 13.54 -12.66 -4.05
CA LEU A 9 14.16 -11.61 -4.87
C LEU A 9 14.95 -12.13 -6.09
N THR A 10 15.01 -13.45 -6.31
CA THR A 10 15.74 -14.04 -7.46
C THR A 10 14.88 -14.44 -8.65
N LYS A 11 13.56 -14.22 -8.59
CA LYS A 11 12.70 -14.42 -9.77
C LYS A 11 12.93 -13.27 -10.74
N ARG A 12 13.52 -13.57 -11.90
CA ARG A 12 13.49 -12.66 -13.06
C ARG A 12 12.06 -12.12 -13.19
N PRO A 13 11.87 -10.81 -13.39
CA PRO A 13 10.55 -10.25 -13.54
C PRO A 13 9.80 -11.03 -14.64
N PRO A 14 8.51 -11.33 -14.44
CA PRO A 14 7.75 -12.08 -15.43
C PRO A 14 7.85 -11.36 -16.79
N MET A 15 8.27 -12.09 -17.83
CA MET A 15 8.37 -11.58 -19.21
C MET A 15 7.08 -10.87 -19.57
N SER A 16 7.19 -9.67 -20.14
CA SER A 16 6.01 -8.85 -20.44
C SER A 16 5.04 -9.61 -21.35
N PRO A 17 3.72 -9.37 -21.24
CA PRO A 17 2.73 -10.01 -22.12
C PRO A 17 3.05 -9.82 -23.61
N ASN A 18 3.68 -8.69 -23.96
CA ASN A 18 4.15 -8.37 -25.30
C ASN A 18 5.34 -9.22 -25.72
N GLU A 19 6.31 -9.45 -24.84
CA GLU A 19 7.46 -10.32 -25.11
C GLU A 19 7.02 -11.79 -25.29
N GLN A 20 6.06 -12.24 -24.49
CA GLN A 20 5.41 -13.54 -24.68
C GLN A 20 4.64 -13.62 -26.01
N ARG A 21 3.99 -12.53 -26.43
CA ARG A 21 3.30 -12.45 -27.73
C ARG A 21 4.28 -12.46 -28.90
N LYS A 22 5.41 -11.75 -28.79
CA LYS A 22 6.54 -11.81 -29.75
C LYS A 22 7.02 -13.27 -29.87
N ILE A 23 7.30 -13.93 -28.75
CA ILE A 23 7.72 -15.34 -28.73
C ILE A 23 6.67 -16.27 -29.37
N ARG A 24 5.38 -16.09 -29.09
CA ARG A 24 4.30 -16.90 -29.70
C ARG A 24 4.16 -16.68 -31.20
N PHE A 25 4.18 -15.42 -31.65
CA PHE A 25 4.13 -15.07 -33.07
C PHE A 25 5.33 -15.66 -33.82
N ILE A 26 6.52 -15.57 -33.23
CA ILE A 26 7.74 -16.16 -33.80
C ILE A 26 7.66 -17.69 -33.81
N LYS A 27 7.12 -18.33 -32.76
CA LYS A 27 6.84 -19.78 -32.78
C LYS A 27 5.89 -20.15 -33.92
N ALA A 28 4.87 -19.35 -34.21
CA ALA A 28 3.94 -19.60 -35.30
C ALA A 28 4.61 -19.46 -36.68
N ILE A 29 5.35 -18.37 -36.92
CA ILE A 29 6.12 -18.18 -38.17
C ILE A 29 7.14 -19.31 -38.33
N THR A 30 7.85 -19.65 -37.26
CA THR A 30 8.92 -20.65 -37.34
C THR A 30 8.41 -22.09 -37.53
N LEU A 31 7.23 -22.40 -37.00
CA LEU A 31 6.68 -23.75 -37.03
C LEU A 31 5.81 -24.01 -38.27
N VAL A 32 5.21 -22.96 -38.84
CA VAL A 32 4.28 -23.07 -39.98
C VAL A 32 4.80 -22.35 -41.21
N GLY A 33 5.21 -21.08 -41.08
CA GLY A 33 5.64 -20.27 -42.24
C GLY A 33 6.89 -20.81 -42.91
N ILE A 34 7.87 -21.25 -42.13
CA ILE A 34 9.15 -21.72 -42.64
C ILE A 34 9.04 -23.03 -43.44
N PRO A 35 8.41 -24.11 -42.92
CA PRO A 35 8.21 -25.32 -43.70
C PRO A 35 7.48 -25.07 -45.01
N ILE A 36 6.48 -24.17 -45.00
CA ILE A 36 5.73 -23.79 -46.19
C ILE A 36 6.64 -23.07 -47.20
N SER A 37 7.41 -22.07 -46.78
CA SER A 37 8.34 -21.37 -47.66
C SER A 37 9.43 -22.27 -48.23
N LEU A 38 9.95 -23.22 -47.45
CA LEU A 38 10.92 -24.22 -47.90
C LEU A 38 10.32 -25.21 -48.90
N MET A 39 9.07 -25.63 -48.68
CA MET A 39 8.34 -26.48 -49.61
C MET A 39 8.15 -25.77 -50.95
N PHE A 40 7.73 -24.50 -50.94
CA PHE A 40 7.59 -23.70 -52.16
C PHE A 40 8.93 -23.40 -52.85
N ALA A 41 9.98 -23.09 -52.10
CA ALA A 41 11.32 -22.89 -52.65
C ALA A 41 11.89 -24.18 -53.28
N GLY A 42 11.66 -25.33 -52.64
CA GLY A 42 12.02 -26.64 -53.19
C GLY A 42 11.23 -26.98 -54.45
N LEU A 43 9.92 -26.70 -54.48
CA LEU A 43 9.06 -26.88 -55.65
C LEU A 43 9.50 -25.97 -56.81
N TYR A 44 9.81 -24.70 -56.52
CA TYR A 44 10.29 -23.73 -57.49
C TYR A 44 11.65 -24.15 -58.09
N ALA A 45 12.61 -24.53 -57.24
CA ALA A 45 13.92 -25.02 -57.69
C ALA A 45 13.82 -26.32 -58.52
N TYR A 46 12.88 -27.20 -58.16
CA TYR A 46 12.58 -28.41 -58.94
C TYR A 46 12.00 -28.08 -60.33
N MET A 47 11.09 -27.09 -60.40
CA MET A 47 10.50 -26.66 -61.68
C MET A 47 11.52 -26.01 -62.63
N GLU A 48 12.53 -25.32 -62.10
CA GLU A 48 13.47 -24.53 -62.91
C GLU A 48 14.81 -25.24 -63.22
N ARG A 49 14.96 -26.52 -62.86
CA ARG A 49 16.17 -27.35 -63.06
C ARG A 49 17.50 -26.66 -62.66
N ARG A 50 17.47 -25.85 -61.60
CA ARG A 50 18.68 -25.21 -61.03
C ARG A 50 19.18 -26.01 -59.82
N ASP A 51 20.49 -25.95 -59.55
CA ASP A 51 21.16 -26.46 -58.33
C ASP A 51 20.83 -25.63 -57.06
N GLY A 52 19.59 -25.15 -56.94
CA GLY A 52 19.11 -24.29 -55.85
C GLY A 52 18.81 -25.02 -54.54
N TYR A 53 18.97 -26.34 -54.48
CA TYR A 53 18.63 -27.14 -53.29
C TYR A 53 19.50 -26.80 -52.07
N TYR A 54 20.76 -26.35 -52.29
CA TYR A 54 21.63 -25.88 -51.22
C TYR A 54 21.09 -24.64 -50.50
N PHE A 55 20.39 -23.75 -51.22
CA PHE A 55 19.76 -22.57 -50.61
C PHE A 55 18.58 -22.94 -49.72
N GLY A 56 17.73 -23.87 -50.17
CA GLY A 56 16.64 -24.41 -49.34
C GLY A 56 17.18 -25.13 -48.09
N LEU A 57 18.23 -25.93 -48.24
CA LEU A 57 18.87 -26.65 -47.13
C LEU A 57 19.50 -25.69 -46.09
N ALA A 58 20.17 -24.63 -46.55
CA ALA A 58 20.78 -23.60 -45.70
C ALA A 58 19.73 -22.85 -44.86
N ILE A 59 18.62 -22.47 -45.48
CA ILE A 59 17.46 -21.86 -44.80
C ILE A 59 16.87 -22.85 -43.79
N ALA A 60 16.70 -24.12 -44.15
CA ALA A 60 16.17 -25.16 -43.25
C ALA A 60 17.05 -25.40 -42.02
N LEU A 61 18.38 -25.48 -42.20
CA LEU A 61 19.36 -25.67 -41.13
C LEU A 61 19.36 -24.51 -40.14
N LEU A 62 19.30 -23.27 -40.62
CA LEU A 62 19.24 -22.10 -39.74
C LEU A 62 17.95 -22.06 -38.92
N LEU A 63 16.84 -22.42 -39.52
CA LEU A 63 15.55 -22.33 -38.85
C LEU A 63 15.39 -23.48 -37.84
N PHE A 64 16.04 -24.61 -38.11
CA PHE A 64 16.22 -25.70 -37.14
C PHE A 64 17.11 -25.31 -35.96
N THR A 65 18.26 -24.65 -36.19
CA THR A 65 19.12 -24.17 -35.09
C THR A 65 18.45 -23.05 -34.29
N SER A 66 17.66 -22.20 -34.96
CA SER A 66 16.83 -21.19 -34.33
C SER A 66 15.79 -21.82 -33.38
N ARG A 67 15.16 -22.92 -33.82
CA ARG A 67 14.19 -23.69 -33.02
C ARG A 67 14.81 -24.35 -31.78
N LEU A 68 16.05 -24.85 -31.88
CA LEU A 68 16.78 -25.46 -30.76
C LEU A 68 17.15 -24.43 -29.67
N GLY A 69 17.56 -23.23 -30.08
CA GLY A 69 17.89 -22.15 -29.15
C GLY A 69 16.68 -21.57 -28.41
N ILE A 70 15.51 -21.50 -29.08
CA ILE A 70 14.23 -21.14 -28.43
C ILE A 70 13.82 -22.18 -27.38
N ARG A 71 14.06 -23.48 -27.62
CA ARG A 71 13.77 -24.56 -26.64
C ARG A 71 14.68 -24.52 -25.42
N LYS A 72 15.94 -24.09 -25.56
CA LYS A 72 16.92 -24.00 -24.48
C LYS A 72 16.90 -22.67 -23.70
N GLY A 73 15.96 -21.76 -24.00
CA GLY A 73 15.86 -20.45 -23.33
C GLY A 73 16.94 -19.44 -23.74
N ILE A 74 17.72 -19.73 -24.79
CA ILE A 74 18.80 -18.85 -25.30
C ILE A 74 18.27 -17.95 -26.42
N HIS A 75 17.16 -17.26 -26.15
CA HIS A 75 16.39 -16.53 -27.18
C HIS A 75 17.24 -15.49 -27.93
N ARG A 76 18.07 -14.71 -27.21
CA ARG A 76 18.85 -13.61 -27.78
C ARG A 76 19.89 -14.05 -28.82
N LEU A 77 20.71 -15.06 -28.49
CA LEU A 77 21.74 -15.58 -29.41
C LEU A 77 21.08 -16.21 -30.65
N THR A 78 19.97 -16.88 -30.44
CA THR A 78 19.16 -17.49 -31.49
C THR A 78 18.65 -16.45 -32.49
N TYR A 79 18.13 -15.32 -32.00
CA TYR A 79 17.65 -14.24 -32.84
C TYR A 79 18.79 -13.60 -33.64
N LEU A 80 19.92 -13.30 -32.98
CA LEU A 80 21.12 -12.73 -33.61
C LEU A 80 21.67 -13.59 -34.76
N LEU A 81 21.85 -14.89 -34.52
CA LEU A 81 22.35 -15.82 -35.53
C LEU A 81 21.33 -15.98 -36.67
N GLY A 82 20.04 -16.06 -36.32
CA GLY A 82 18.95 -16.20 -37.27
C GLY A 82 18.84 -15.01 -38.24
N THR A 83 18.79 -13.80 -37.71
CA THR A 83 18.70 -12.57 -38.51
C THR A 83 19.98 -12.31 -39.30
N GLY A 84 21.16 -12.59 -38.73
CA GLY A 84 22.45 -12.37 -39.39
C GLY A 84 22.64 -13.21 -40.63
N PHE A 85 22.30 -14.50 -40.55
CA PHE A 85 22.44 -15.37 -41.70
C PHE A 85 21.30 -15.21 -42.71
N LEU A 86 20.08 -14.85 -42.30
CA LEU A 86 19.04 -14.41 -43.24
C LEU A 86 19.53 -13.23 -44.09
N THR A 87 20.15 -12.25 -43.43
CA THR A 87 20.76 -11.08 -44.09
C THR A 87 21.89 -11.49 -45.04
N MET A 88 22.77 -12.40 -44.60
CA MET A 88 23.85 -12.94 -45.42
C MET A 88 23.33 -13.65 -46.67
N ILE A 89 22.25 -14.44 -46.55
CA ILE A 89 21.60 -15.10 -47.69
C ILE A 89 21.09 -14.06 -48.68
N PHE A 90 20.35 -13.05 -48.22
CA PHE A 90 19.83 -12.01 -49.11
C PHE A 90 20.95 -11.28 -49.85
N LEU A 91 22.05 -10.95 -49.17
CA LEU A 91 23.23 -10.35 -49.79
C LEU A 91 23.91 -11.29 -50.79
N LEU A 92 23.98 -12.59 -50.50
CA LEU A 92 24.57 -13.60 -51.41
C LEU A 92 23.71 -13.86 -52.65
N ILE A 93 22.38 -13.84 -52.52
CA ILE A 93 21.45 -13.88 -53.66
C ILE A 93 21.69 -12.67 -54.59
N LEU A 94 21.94 -11.50 -54.01
CA LEU A 94 22.25 -10.30 -54.78
C LEU A 94 23.64 -10.41 -55.44
N ALA A 95 24.63 -10.94 -54.72
CA ALA A 95 26.01 -11.06 -55.18
C ALA A 95 26.19 -12.09 -56.31
N THR A 96 25.52 -13.24 -56.25
CA THR A 96 25.66 -14.32 -57.24
C THR A 96 24.98 -14.05 -58.58
N GLY A 97 24.33 -12.89 -58.77
CA GLY A 97 23.75 -12.48 -60.05
C GLY A 97 22.59 -13.34 -60.56
N THR A 98 22.16 -14.36 -59.81
CA THR A 98 21.11 -15.32 -60.19
C THR A 98 19.69 -14.74 -60.13
N GLY A 99 19.57 -13.49 -59.71
CA GLY A 99 18.31 -12.84 -59.35
C GLY A 99 17.64 -12.08 -60.48
N ALA A 100 16.33 -12.28 -60.60
CA ALA A 100 15.48 -11.41 -61.40
C ALA A 100 15.45 -9.98 -60.80
N PRO A 101 15.12 -8.94 -61.60
CA PRO A 101 15.19 -7.54 -61.18
C PRO A 101 14.39 -7.19 -59.93
N HIS A 102 13.41 -8.02 -59.56
CA HIS A 102 12.54 -7.82 -58.40
C HIS A 102 13.19 -8.22 -57.05
N ASN A 103 14.34 -8.90 -57.06
CA ASN A 103 14.94 -9.41 -55.82
C ASN A 103 15.41 -8.32 -54.85
N ILE A 104 15.74 -7.13 -55.36
CA ILE A 104 16.14 -5.99 -54.54
C ILE A 104 15.02 -5.55 -53.57
N PHE A 105 13.75 -5.78 -53.91
CA PHE A 105 12.61 -5.32 -53.09
C PHE A 105 12.42 -6.12 -51.79
N TRP A 106 12.95 -7.34 -51.69
CA TRP A 106 12.88 -8.13 -50.46
C TRP A 106 13.58 -7.46 -49.28
N PHE A 107 14.58 -6.61 -49.55
CA PHE A 107 15.30 -5.87 -48.51
C PHE A 107 14.42 -4.87 -47.76
N PHE A 108 13.26 -4.45 -48.29
CA PHE A 108 12.32 -3.59 -47.56
C PHE A 108 11.70 -4.28 -46.33
N LEU A 109 11.76 -5.61 -46.24
CA LEU A 109 11.27 -6.35 -45.07
C LEU A 109 12.29 -6.36 -43.92
N LEU A 110 13.58 -6.21 -44.21
CA LEU A 110 14.65 -6.33 -43.22
C LEU A 110 14.57 -5.29 -42.09
N PRO A 111 14.29 -4.00 -42.33
CA PRO A 111 14.15 -3.04 -41.24
C PRO A 111 13.05 -3.43 -40.25
N MET A 112 11.90 -3.87 -40.76
CA MET A 112 10.80 -4.33 -39.92
C MET A 112 11.20 -5.58 -39.12
N VAL A 113 11.84 -6.55 -39.75
CA VAL A 113 12.31 -7.79 -39.09
C VAL A 113 13.35 -7.47 -38.00
N PHE A 114 14.32 -6.61 -38.28
CA PHE A 114 15.37 -6.25 -37.31
C PHE A 114 14.80 -5.52 -36.11
N TYR A 115 13.97 -4.48 -36.31
CA TYR A 115 13.42 -3.71 -35.19
C TYR A 115 12.36 -4.47 -34.39
N ILE A 116 11.66 -5.45 -34.97
CA ILE A 116 10.71 -6.29 -34.21
C ILE A 116 11.44 -7.35 -33.36
N LEU A 117 12.47 -8.00 -33.93
CA LEU A 117 13.11 -9.18 -33.35
C LEU A 117 14.32 -8.86 -32.47
N LEU A 118 15.00 -7.74 -32.72
CA LEU A 118 16.23 -7.37 -32.02
C LEU A 118 16.00 -6.15 -31.13
N ASP A 119 16.87 -5.97 -30.14
CA ASP A 119 16.93 -4.74 -29.34
C ASP A 119 17.23 -3.53 -30.24
N LEU A 120 16.68 -2.35 -29.92
CA LEU A 120 16.83 -1.14 -30.75
C LEU A 120 18.28 -0.87 -31.18
N ARG A 121 19.26 -1.00 -30.26
CA ARG A 121 20.70 -0.81 -30.54
C ARG A 121 21.28 -1.87 -31.48
N THR A 122 20.85 -3.12 -31.30
CA THR A 122 21.32 -4.25 -32.11
C THR A 122 20.70 -4.18 -33.51
N ALA A 123 19.41 -3.85 -33.60
CA ALA A 123 18.71 -3.62 -34.86
C ALA A 123 19.36 -2.48 -35.66
N THR A 124 19.70 -1.34 -35.02
CA THR A 124 20.40 -0.24 -35.70
C THR A 124 21.76 -0.66 -36.26
N LEU A 125 22.50 -1.51 -35.55
CA LEU A 125 23.79 -2.02 -36.01
C LEU A 125 23.63 -2.95 -37.23
N PHE A 126 22.68 -3.88 -37.16
CA PHE A 126 22.37 -4.78 -38.28
C PHE A 126 21.88 -4.01 -39.51
N MET A 127 21.07 -2.97 -39.31
CA MET A 127 20.65 -2.05 -40.36
C MET A 127 21.85 -1.35 -41.00
N ALA A 128 22.78 -0.82 -40.21
CA ALA A 128 23.98 -0.15 -40.74
C ALA A 128 24.86 -1.10 -41.57
N VAL A 129 25.12 -2.31 -41.07
CA VAL A 129 25.90 -3.34 -41.78
C VAL A 129 25.21 -3.75 -43.09
N THR A 130 23.90 -3.98 -43.06
CA THR A 130 23.12 -4.35 -44.25
C THR A 130 23.13 -3.24 -45.29
N THR A 131 22.97 -1.98 -44.86
CA THR A 131 23.01 -0.82 -45.75
C THR A 131 24.38 -0.66 -46.41
N ALA A 132 25.46 -0.85 -45.65
CA ALA A 132 26.82 -0.82 -46.18
C ALA A 132 27.06 -1.93 -47.21
N GLY A 133 26.58 -3.15 -46.94
CA GLY A 133 26.63 -4.26 -47.90
C GLY A 133 25.84 -3.98 -49.18
N LEU A 134 24.63 -3.42 -49.06
CA LEU A 134 23.82 -3.02 -50.20
C LEU A 134 24.49 -1.92 -51.05
N LEU A 135 25.05 -0.90 -50.42
CA LEU A 135 25.79 0.16 -51.12
C LEU A 135 26.96 -0.40 -51.92
N LEU A 136 27.73 -1.29 -51.30
CA LEU A 136 28.90 -1.90 -51.93
C LEU A 136 28.51 -2.80 -53.11
N LEU A 137 27.46 -3.62 -52.99
CA LEU A 137 27.02 -4.52 -54.06
C LEU A 137 26.26 -3.82 -55.21
N LEU A 138 25.51 -2.75 -54.93
CA LEU A 138 24.67 -2.07 -55.93
C LEU A 138 25.38 -0.90 -56.65
N VAL A 139 26.36 -0.25 -56.01
CA VAL A 139 27.06 0.91 -56.59
C VAL A 139 28.32 0.48 -57.37
N ARG A 140 28.94 -0.64 -56.98
CA ARG A 140 30.15 -1.19 -57.62
C ARG A 140 29.93 -2.65 -58.05
N PRO A 141 29.01 -2.90 -59.01
CA PRO A 141 28.73 -4.27 -59.47
C PRO A 141 29.97 -4.93 -60.10
N ASP A 142 30.87 -4.14 -60.70
CA ASP A 142 32.07 -4.60 -61.41
C ASP A 142 33.04 -5.39 -60.53
N ILE A 143 33.06 -5.14 -59.21
CA ILE A 143 34.01 -5.78 -58.29
C ILE A 143 33.56 -7.20 -57.92
N TYR A 144 32.26 -7.46 -57.93
CA TYR A 144 31.64 -8.65 -57.35
C TYR A 144 30.84 -9.46 -58.37
N ASP A 145 30.92 -9.11 -59.65
CA ASP A 145 30.20 -9.76 -60.76
C ASP A 145 28.68 -9.86 -60.50
N THR A 146 28.11 -8.80 -59.92
CA THR A 146 26.70 -8.77 -59.54
C THR A 146 25.81 -8.34 -60.71
N HIS A 147 24.51 -8.61 -60.58
CA HIS A 147 23.53 -8.12 -61.55
C HIS A 147 23.56 -6.59 -61.63
N VAL A 148 23.72 -6.06 -62.85
CA VAL A 148 23.74 -4.61 -63.09
C VAL A 148 22.31 -4.08 -63.15
N TYR A 149 21.91 -3.34 -62.12
CA TYR A 149 20.62 -2.66 -62.06
C TYR A 149 20.67 -1.28 -62.73
N ASP A 150 19.53 -0.81 -63.22
CA ASP A 150 19.37 0.56 -63.70
C ASP A 150 19.69 1.57 -62.58
N LYS A 151 20.48 2.61 -62.90
CA LYS A 151 20.94 3.60 -61.90
C LYS A 151 19.78 4.36 -61.26
N HIS A 152 18.73 4.68 -62.01
CA HIS A 152 17.55 5.36 -61.46
C HIS A 152 16.77 4.42 -60.53
N LEU A 153 16.70 3.12 -60.85
CA LEU A 153 16.11 2.12 -59.96
C LEU A 153 16.88 2.01 -58.64
N VAL A 154 18.21 1.97 -58.67
CA VAL A 154 19.05 1.89 -57.46
C VAL A 154 18.85 3.13 -56.57
N VAL A 155 18.82 4.33 -57.15
CA VAL A 155 18.56 5.57 -56.39
C VAL A 155 17.18 5.55 -55.75
N ARG A 156 16.13 5.19 -56.50
CA ARG A 156 14.75 5.08 -55.96
C ARG A 156 14.66 4.04 -54.85
N PHE A 157 15.35 2.90 -55.02
CA PHE A 157 15.42 1.85 -54.00
C PHE A 157 16.01 2.39 -52.69
N PHE A 158 17.14 3.08 -52.71
CA PHE A 158 17.75 3.63 -51.48
C PHE A 158 16.89 4.70 -50.81
N ILE A 159 16.17 5.54 -51.58
CA ILE A 159 15.23 6.52 -51.02
C ILE A 159 14.13 5.80 -50.22
N VAL A 160 13.47 4.80 -50.84
CA VAL A 160 12.41 4.03 -50.17
C VAL A 160 12.98 3.22 -49.00
N TYR A 161 14.18 2.64 -49.15
CA TYR A 161 14.82 1.84 -48.11
C TYR A 161 15.11 2.67 -46.86
N VAL A 162 15.63 3.89 -47.02
CA VAL A 162 15.87 4.81 -45.89
C VAL A 162 14.54 5.23 -45.25
N LEU A 163 13.51 5.52 -46.05
CA LEU A 163 12.18 5.87 -45.53
C LEU A 163 11.57 4.73 -44.70
N VAL A 164 11.56 3.50 -45.22
CA VAL A 164 11.06 2.32 -44.48
C VAL A 164 11.89 2.06 -43.22
N SER A 165 13.21 2.25 -43.29
CA SER A 165 14.10 2.04 -42.15
C SER A 165 13.89 3.06 -41.03
N THR A 166 13.71 4.33 -41.39
CA THR A 166 13.42 5.40 -40.42
C THR A 166 12.04 5.24 -39.81
N MET A 167 11.02 4.88 -40.59
CA MET A 167 9.69 4.56 -40.08
C MET A 167 9.72 3.36 -39.12
N ALA A 168 10.42 2.27 -39.47
CA ALA A 168 10.53 1.09 -38.62
C ALA A 168 11.27 1.39 -37.29
N TRP A 169 12.33 2.20 -37.36
CA TRP A 169 13.04 2.68 -36.16
C TRP A 169 12.13 3.55 -35.28
N ALA A 170 11.46 4.54 -35.87
CA ALA A 170 10.58 5.45 -35.16
C ALA A 170 9.43 4.70 -34.48
N TYR A 171 8.81 3.75 -35.18
CA TYR A 171 7.74 2.92 -34.63
C TYR A 171 8.19 2.14 -33.38
N GLU A 172 9.31 1.40 -33.44
CA GLU A 172 9.74 0.61 -32.27
C GLU A 172 10.28 1.51 -31.15
N ALA A 173 10.92 2.64 -31.46
CA ALA A 173 11.36 3.62 -30.47
C ALA A 173 10.16 4.23 -29.70
N THR A 174 9.15 4.69 -30.43
CA THR A 174 7.91 5.23 -29.87
C THR A 174 7.17 4.16 -29.05
N ARG A 175 7.01 2.95 -29.59
CA ARG A 175 6.41 1.84 -28.86
C ARG A 175 7.10 1.57 -27.52
N LYS A 176 8.43 1.52 -27.51
CA LYS A 176 9.20 1.28 -26.29
C LYS A 176 8.99 2.39 -25.25
N SER A 177 8.95 3.65 -25.70
CA SER A 177 8.67 4.79 -24.80
C SER A 177 7.28 4.71 -24.16
N TYR A 178 6.25 4.31 -24.93
CA TYR A 178 4.91 4.10 -24.39
C TYR A 178 4.83 2.94 -23.40
N GLU A 179 5.54 1.84 -23.67
CA GLU A 179 5.61 0.70 -22.73
C GLU A 179 6.29 1.10 -21.41
N GLU A 180 7.35 1.90 -21.46
CA GLU A 180 8.04 2.42 -20.27
C GLU A 180 7.16 3.41 -19.47
N GLU A 181 6.47 4.33 -20.15
CA GLU A 181 5.56 5.27 -19.50
C GLU A 181 4.37 4.56 -18.83
N LEU A 182 3.76 3.62 -19.54
CA LEU A 182 2.66 2.82 -18.99
C LEU A 182 3.12 1.99 -17.78
N PHE A 183 4.35 1.47 -17.80
CA PHE A 183 4.91 0.77 -16.66
C PHE A 183 5.09 1.70 -15.46
N ARG A 184 5.64 2.90 -15.66
CA ARG A 184 5.80 3.90 -14.58
C ARG A 184 4.47 4.31 -13.96
N GLN A 185 3.45 4.60 -14.78
CA GLN A 185 2.12 4.96 -14.27
C GLN A 185 1.49 3.82 -13.45
N ASN A 186 1.61 2.58 -13.91
CA ASN A 186 1.13 1.43 -13.15
C ASN A 186 1.91 1.25 -11.84
N GLU A 187 3.24 1.43 -11.84
CA GLU A 187 4.06 1.36 -10.64
C GLU A 187 3.67 2.45 -9.63
N GLU A 188 3.39 3.66 -10.10
CA GLU A 188 2.93 4.78 -9.26
C GLU A 188 1.55 4.52 -8.66
N ILE A 189 0.60 4.03 -9.46
CA ILE A 189 -0.73 3.63 -8.98
C ILE A 189 -0.62 2.53 -7.93
N VAL A 190 0.23 1.52 -8.16
CA VAL A 190 0.47 0.45 -7.19
C VAL A 190 1.07 1.01 -5.90
N LYS A 191 2.09 1.88 -5.98
CA LYS A 191 2.68 2.55 -4.80
C LYS A 191 1.66 3.36 -4.02
N GLN A 192 0.82 4.14 -4.69
CA GLN A 192 -0.23 4.92 -4.03
C GLN A 192 -1.25 4.00 -3.33
N LYS A 193 -1.66 2.92 -3.98
CA LYS A 193 -2.59 1.94 -3.41
C LYS A 193 -1.97 1.23 -2.20
N ASP A 194 -0.71 0.81 -2.30
CA ASP A 194 0.01 0.11 -1.23
C ASP A 194 0.22 1.04 -0.03
N PHE A 195 0.55 2.31 -0.26
CA PHE A 195 0.65 3.32 0.79
C PHE A 195 -0.68 3.53 1.52
N LEU A 196 -1.78 3.76 0.79
CA LEU A 196 -3.11 3.92 1.39
C LEU A 196 -3.53 2.68 2.17
N SER A 197 -3.26 1.49 1.64
CA SER A 197 -3.54 0.23 2.31
C SER A 197 -2.73 0.13 3.60
N SER A 198 -1.43 0.42 3.56
CA SER A 198 -0.56 0.40 4.74
C SER A 198 -0.98 1.41 5.82
N LEU A 199 -1.49 2.58 5.43
CA LEU A 199 -2.04 3.53 6.39
C LEU A 199 -3.25 2.95 7.11
N LEU A 200 -4.20 2.36 6.38
CA LEU A 200 -5.39 1.75 6.98
C LEU A 200 -5.03 0.57 7.90
N GLU A 201 -4.06 -0.26 7.52
CA GLU A 201 -3.61 -1.41 8.32
C GLU A 201 -2.90 -1.03 9.62
N THR A 202 -2.24 0.13 9.67
CA THR A 202 -1.51 0.58 10.87
C THR A 202 -2.40 1.34 11.86
N LEU A 203 -3.64 1.68 11.48
CA LEU A 203 -4.59 2.30 12.41
C LEU A 203 -4.92 1.33 13.55
N PRO A 204 -4.75 1.75 14.83
CA PRO A 204 -5.05 0.90 15.98
C PRO A 204 -6.56 0.69 16.16
N ASN A 205 -7.37 1.60 15.61
CA ASN A 205 -8.83 1.54 15.73
C ASN A 205 -9.43 0.68 14.62
N PRO A 206 -10.40 -0.20 14.94
CA PRO A 206 -11.17 -0.93 13.95
C PRO A 206 -11.80 0.01 12.92
N PHE A 207 -11.43 -0.18 11.66
CA PHE A 207 -11.94 0.59 10.53
C PHE A 207 -12.61 -0.34 9.51
N PHE A 208 -13.75 0.10 8.98
CA PHE A 208 -14.47 -0.62 7.93
C PHE A 208 -15.15 0.36 6.97
N PHE A 209 -15.50 -0.13 5.78
CA PHE A 209 -16.42 0.57 4.90
C PHE A 209 -17.32 -0.41 4.16
N LYS A 210 -18.54 0.06 3.86
CA LYS A 210 -19.62 -0.68 3.24
C LYS A 210 -20.12 0.04 2.00
N ASP A 211 -20.69 -0.70 1.05
CA ASP A 211 -21.45 -0.11 -0.04
C ASP A 211 -22.86 0.33 0.40
N VAL A 212 -23.61 0.98 -0.51
CA VAL A 212 -25.02 1.38 -0.29
C VAL A 212 -25.97 0.22 0.01
N ARG A 213 -25.58 -1.03 -0.28
CA ARG A 213 -26.37 -2.24 0.03
C ARG A 213 -25.99 -2.83 1.39
N GLY A 214 -25.11 -2.18 2.14
CA GLY A 214 -24.66 -2.61 3.45
C GLY A 214 -23.66 -3.76 3.43
N ARG A 215 -23.05 -4.08 2.28
CA ARG A 215 -22.01 -5.11 2.18
C ARG A 215 -20.65 -4.52 2.49
N TYR A 216 -19.86 -5.19 3.32
CA TYR A 216 -18.50 -4.78 3.64
C TYR A 216 -17.61 -4.84 2.39
N GLN A 217 -16.97 -3.72 2.04
CA GLN A 217 -16.07 -3.60 0.89
C GLN A 217 -14.59 -3.60 1.31
N GLY A 218 -14.31 -3.24 2.57
CA GLY A 218 -12.98 -3.34 3.15
C GLY A 218 -12.97 -3.10 4.65
N CYS A 219 -11.92 -3.60 5.29
CA CYS A 219 -11.64 -3.38 6.71
C CYS A 219 -10.13 -3.47 6.97
N ASN A 220 -9.67 -2.92 8.08
CA ASN A 220 -8.29 -3.07 8.52
C ASN A 220 -8.10 -4.26 9.47
N ARG A 221 -6.84 -4.57 9.78
CA ARG A 221 -6.48 -5.63 10.73
C ARG A 221 -7.08 -5.44 12.14
N ALA A 222 -7.24 -4.21 12.61
CA ALA A 222 -7.87 -3.95 13.91
C ALA A 222 -9.35 -4.40 13.93
N PHE A 223 -10.07 -4.23 12.81
CA PHE A 223 -11.45 -4.70 12.68
C PHE A 223 -11.57 -6.22 12.59
N GLU A 224 -10.65 -6.88 11.87
CA GLU A 224 -10.55 -8.34 11.85
C GLU A 224 -10.30 -8.89 13.27
N ALA A 225 -9.41 -8.26 14.03
CA ALA A 225 -9.12 -8.64 15.41
C ALA A 225 -10.34 -8.45 16.32
N MET A 226 -11.08 -7.35 16.17
CA MET A 226 -12.30 -7.07 16.94
C MET A 226 -13.39 -8.14 16.70
N LEU A 227 -13.61 -8.53 15.44
CA LEU A 227 -14.60 -9.55 15.07
C LEU A 227 -14.07 -11.00 15.17
N ARG A 228 -12.76 -11.18 15.35
CA ARG A 228 -12.06 -12.48 15.26
C ARG A 228 -12.39 -13.26 14.00
N THR A 229 -12.60 -12.55 12.91
CA THR A 229 -13.00 -13.11 11.62
C THR A 229 -12.01 -12.61 10.57
N PRO A 230 -11.44 -13.49 9.74
CA PRO A 230 -10.51 -13.06 8.71
C PRO A 230 -11.25 -12.21 7.67
N ARG A 231 -10.55 -11.22 7.09
CA ARG A 231 -11.10 -10.33 6.07
C ARG A 231 -11.87 -11.04 4.96
N GLU A 232 -11.36 -12.18 4.49
CA GLU A 232 -11.95 -12.98 3.42
C GLU A 232 -13.39 -13.42 3.71
N ASP A 233 -13.72 -13.63 4.99
CA ASP A 233 -15.05 -14.00 5.45
C ASP A 233 -15.93 -12.78 5.79
N ILE A 234 -15.37 -11.57 5.83
CA ILE A 234 -16.09 -10.31 6.08
C ILE A 234 -16.48 -9.65 4.76
N ILE A 235 -15.56 -9.58 3.78
CA ILE A 235 -15.78 -8.82 2.54
C ILE A 235 -16.92 -9.45 1.72
N GLY A 236 -17.82 -8.60 1.25
CA GLY A 236 -19.03 -8.97 0.49
C GLY A 236 -20.20 -9.42 1.37
N ARG A 237 -19.98 -9.67 2.66
CA ARG A 237 -21.04 -10.04 3.62
C ARG A 237 -21.81 -8.83 4.12
N THR A 238 -23.02 -9.08 4.57
CA THR A 238 -23.85 -8.11 5.30
C THR A 238 -23.64 -8.25 6.81
N VAL A 239 -24.06 -7.25 7.58
CA VAL A 239 -23.97 -7.30 9.05
C VAL A 239 -24.71 -8.52 9.65
N TYR A 240 -25.78 -8.97 9.00
CA TYR A 240 -26.56 -10.15 9.39
C TYR A 240 -25.81 -11.48 9.23
N GLU A 241 -24.81 -11.53 8.36
CA GLU A 241 -24.02 -12.74 8.13
C GLU A 241 -22.82 -12.84 9.10
N ILE A 242 -22.45 -11.73 9.77
CA ILE A 242 -21.25 -11.66 10.62
C ILE A 242 -21.56 -11.43 12.10
N ALA A 243 -22.77 -10.97 12.44
CA ALA A 243 -23.15 -10.62 13.81
C ALA A 243 -24.48 -11.27 14.21
N PRO A 244 -24.70 -11.53 15.52
CA PRO A 244 -25.98 -12.00 16.02
C PRO A 244 -27.13 -11.07 15.61
N LYS A 245 -28.30 -11.65 15.38
CA LYS A 245 -29.44 -10.94 14.79
C LYS A 245 -29.84 -9.69 15.59
N GLU A 246 -29.87 -9.81 16.92
CA GLU A 246 -30.29 -8.74 17.82
C GLU A 246 -29.41 -7.49 17.67
N VAL A 247 -28.10 -7.70 17.49
CA VAL A 247 -27.14 -6.62 17.30
C VAL A 247 -27.11 -6.15 15.83
N ALA A 248 -27.26 -7.09 14.90
CA ALA A 248 -27.30 -6.82 13.47
C ALA A 248 -28.46 -5.90 13.09
N ASP A 249 -29.65 -6.10 13.68
CA ASP A 249 -30.83 -5.25 13.46
C ASP A 249 -30.56 -3.79 13.86
N ILE A 250 -29.93 -3.58 15.03
CA ILE A 250 -29.56 -2.24 15.51
C ILE A 250 -28.58 -1.57 14.53
N TYR A 251 -27.54 -2.29 14.12
CA TYR A 251 -26.53 -1.76 13.21
C TYR A 251 -27.09 -1.47 11.82
N TYR A 252 -27.97 -2.35 11.31
CA TYR A 252 -28.61 -2.17 10.02
C TYR A 252 -29.50 -0.93 9.99
N GLU A 253 -30.35 -0.74 10.98
CA GLU A 253 -31.22 0.45 11.08
C GLU A 253 -30.39 1.74 11.19
N LYS A 254 -29.29 1.73 11.95
CA LYS A 254 -28.37 2.87 12.05
C LYS A 254 -27.66 3.17 10.73
N ASP A 255 -27.19 2.15 10.02
CA ASP A 255 -26.53 2.29 8.73
C ASP A 255 -27.53 2.80 7.67
N LYS A 256 -28.75 2.25 7.65
CA LYS A 256 -29.82 2.70 6.75
C LYS A 256 -30.17 4.17 6.98
N ALA A 257 -30.37 4.59 8.23
CA ALA A 257 -30.67 5.98 8.56
C ALA A 257 -29.56 6.95 8.11
N LEU A 258 -28.29 6.52 8.13
CA LEU A 258 -27.14 7.31 7.66
C LEU A 258 -27.06 7.37 6.12
N ILE A 259 -27.46 6.32 5.42
CA ILE A 259 -27.58 6.36 3.95
C ILE A 259 -28.74 7.28 3.54
N ASP A 260 -29.89 7.16 4.21
CA ASP A 260 -31.09 7.95 3.92
C ASP A 260 -30.87 9.45 4.24
N ASN A 261 -30.03 9.75 5.23
CA ASN A 261 -29.64 11.12 5.59
C ASN A 261 -28.10 11.24 5.61
N PRO A 262 -27.49 11.49 4.43
CA PRO A 262 -26.03 11.53 4.28
C PRO A 262 -25.36 12.55 5.20
N GLY A 263 -24.22 12.20 5.77
CA GLY A 263 -23.52 13.04 6.72
C GLY A 263 -22.63 12.26 7.68
N LYS A 264 -22.74 12.57 8.97
CA LYS A 264 -21.96 11.95 10.05
C LYS A 264 -22.90 11.41 11.13
N GLN A 265 -22.56 10.25 11.66
CA GLN A 265 -23.27 9.60 12.76
C GLN A 265 -22.24 9.21 13.83
N VAL A 266 -22.46 9.69 15.06
CA VAL A 266 -21.62 9.36 16.23
C VAL A 266 -22.51 8.89 17.36
N TYR A 267 -22.25 7.71 17.91
CA TYR A 267 -22.99 7.18 19.05
C TYR A 267 -22.14 6.25 19.92
N GLU A 268 -22.38 6.27 21.23
CA GLU A 268 -21.81 5.30 22.17
C GLU A 268 -22.64 4.01 22.15
N SER A 269 -21.98 2.87 22.28
CA SER A 269 -22.63 1.57 22.42
C SER A 269 -21.76 0.66 23.28
N ARG A 270 -22.38 -0.38 23.85
CA ARG A 270 -21.64 -1.51 24.43
C ARG A 270 -21.55 -2.61 23.39
N VAL A 271 -20.35 -3.14 23.19
CA VAL A 271 -20.10 -4.27 22.30
C VAL A 271 -19.54 -5.40 23.13
N VAL A 272 -20.15 -6.57 22.99
CA VAL A 272 -19.63 -7.81 23.55
C VAL A 272 -18.56 -8.33 22.60
N ILE A 273 -17.31 -8.37 23.05
CA ILE A 273 -16.23 -8.98 22.29
C ILE A 273 -16.32 -10.51 22.38
N PRO A 274 -15.91 -11.26 21.33
CA PRO A 274 -15.97 -12.72 21.33
C PRO A 274 -15.16 -13.40 22.47
N GLU A 275 -14.20 -12.69 23.08
CA GLU A 275 -13.38 -13.18 24.20
C GLU A 275 -14.12 -13.21 25.55
N GLY A 276 -15.36 -12.73 25.63
CA GLY A 276 -16.09 -12.62 26.88
C GLY A 276 -15.68 -11.34 27.61
N GLY A 277 -16.30 -10.23 27.22
CA GLY A 277 -16.11 -8.95 27.86
C GLY A 277 -16.99 -7.89 27.20
N GLU A 278 -17.49 -6.95 28.00
CA GLU A 278 -18.11 -5.74 27.45
C GLU A 278 -17.04 -4.68 27.24
N ARG A 279 -17.10 -4.03 26.08
CA ARG A 279 -16.32 -2.83 25.77
C ARG A 279 -17.29 -1.68 25.52
N ASN A 280 -16.99 -0.53 26.12
CA ASN A 280 -17.65 0.71 25.77
C ASN A 280 -16.96 1.25 24.52
N VAL A 281 -17.73 1.45 23.45
CA VAL A 281 -17.20 1.93 22.19
C VAL A 281 -17.97 3.12 21.67
N ILE A 282 -17.28 3.98 20.91
CA ILE A 282 -17.90 5.02 20.10
C ILE A 282 -17.82 4.60 18.64
N PHE A 283 -18.97 4.48 18.00
CA PHE A 283 -19.04 4.36 16.56
C PHE A 283 -19.02 5.75 15.94
N HIS A 284 -18.05 6.02 15.07
CA HIS A 284 -18.03 7.21 14.24
C HIS A 284 -18.11 6.80 12.78
N LYS A 285 -19.23 7.10 12.15
CA LYS A 285 -19.55 6.72 10.77
C LYS A 285 -19.83 7.95 9.92
N SER A 286 -19.48 7.88 8.64
CA SER A 286 -19.80 8.91 7.65
C SER A 286 -20.07 8.31 6.28
N THR A 287 -20.95 8.95 5.51
CA THR A 287 -21.13 8.60 4.10
C THR A 287 -19.97 9.11 3.25
N PHE A 288 -19.61 8.38 2.19
CA PHE A 288 -18.70 8.87 1.16
C PHE A 288 -19.37 8.82 -0.21
N SER A 289 -19.07 9.82 -1.03
CA SER A 289 -19.67 9.99 -2.37
C SER A 289 -18.63 9.90 -3.46
N ASP A 290 -19.07 9.63 -4.68
CA ASP A 290 -18.23 9.70 -5.86
C ASP A 290 -18.05 11.16 -6.34
N LYS A 291 -17.39 11.33 -7.50
CA LYS A 291 -17.15 12.64 -8.12
C LYS A 291 -18.44 13.35 -8.58
N SER A 292 -19.55 12.63 -8.71
CA SER A 292 -20.85 13.19 -9.10
C SER A 292 -21.69 13.63 -7.91
N GLY A 293 -21.28 13.27 -6.69
CA GLY A 293 -22.00 13.58 -5.44
C GLY A 293 -22.90 12.43 -4.95
N GLU A 294 -23.04 11.37 -5.74
CA GLU A 294 -23.84 10.19 -5.40
C GLU A 294 -23.16 9.39 -4.28
N VAL A 295 -23.94 9.07 -3.24
CA VAL A 295 -23.46 8.30 -2.08
C VAL A 295 -23.08 6.89 -2.52
N GLN A 296 -21.84 6.50 -2.25
CA GLN A 296 -21.30 5.18 -2.58
C GLN A 296 -21.37 4.20 -1.41
N GLY A 297 -21.52 4.72 -0.19
CA GLY A 297 -21.71 3.91 1.01
C GLY A 297 -21.25 4.62 2.27
N ILE A 298 -20.88 3.82 3.28
CA ILE A 298 -20.52 4.29 4.62
C ILE A 298 -19.10 3.83 4.95
N MET A 299 -18.31 4.69 5.57
CA MET A 299 -17.10 4.32 6.29
C MET A 299 -17.30 4.53 7.79
N GLY A 300 -16.67 3.69 8.60
CA GLY A 300 -16.81 3.72 10.04
C GLY A 300 -15.52 3.36 10.75
N VAL A 301 -15.27 4.04 11.87
CA VAL A 301 -14.24 3.71 12.84
C VAL A 301 -14.90 3.45 14.20
N VAL A 302 -14.36 2.48 14.93
CA VAL A 302 -14.79 2.15 16.29
C VAL A 302 -13.70 2.59 17.25
N PHE A 303 -14.01 3.47 18.19
CA PHE A 303 -13.10 3.87 19.25
C PHE A 303 -13.43 3.10 20.52
N ASP A 304 -12.49 2.33 21.06
CA ASP A 304 -12.64 1.74 22.39
C ASP A 304 -12.38 2.83 23.43
N ILE A 305 -13.38 3.10 24.27
CA ILE A 305 -13.35 4.10 25.34
C ILE A 305 -13.50 3.43 26.71
N THR A 306 -13.28 2.12 26.80
CA THR A 306 -13.44 1.36 28.05
C THR A 306 -12.48 1.87 29.12
N ASP A 307 -11.19 1.98 28.80
CA ASP A 307 -10.18 2.47 29.74
C ASP A 307 -10.44 3.93 30.14
N LEU A 308 -10.92 4.75 29.19
CA LEU A 308 -11.31 6.13 29.46
C LEU A 308 -12.46 6.20 30.48
N LYS A 309 -13.53 5.42 30.27
CA LYS A 309 -14.69 5.38 31.20
C LYS A 309 -14.27 4.82 32.57
N ASN A 310 -13.39 3.84 32.61
CA ASN A 310 -12.88 3.29 33.86
C ASN A 310 -12.05 4.34 34.64
N ALA A 311 -11.18 5.07 33.96
CA ALA A 311 -10.40 6.15 34.57
C ALA A 311 -11.29 7.31 35.03
N GLU A 312 -12.33 7.66 34.26
CA GLU A 312 -13.34 8.65 34.68
C GLU A 312 -14.09 8.20 35.93
N ALA A 313 -14.51 6.93 35.99
CA ALA A 313 -15.19 6.38 37.16
C ALA A 313 -14.28 6.34 38.40
N GLU A 314 -13.02 5.95 38.24
CA GLU A 314 -12.02 5.97 39.32
C GLU A 314 -11.78 7.40 39.84
N LYS A 315 -11.63 8.36 38.92
CA LYS A 315 -11.48 9.78 39.29
C LYS A 315 -12.69 10.28 40.09
N ILE A 316 -13.91 9.96 39.66
CA ILE A 316 -15.13 10.34 40.38
C ILE A 316 -15.15 9.73 41.79
N LYS A 317 -14.75 8.47 41.92
CA LYS A 317 -14.65 7.79 43.20
C LYS A 317 -13.63 8.48 44.13
N LEU A 318 -12.44 8.80 43.64
CA LEU A 318 -11.40 9.48 44.40
C LEU A 318 -11.82 10.89 44.84
N ILE A 319 -12.53 11.63 43.98
CA ILE A 319 -13.11 12.94 44.35
C ILE A 319 -14.06 12.77 45.53
N HIS A 320 -14.94 11.76 45.48
CA HIS A 320 -15.88 11.50 46.57
C HIS A 320 -15.20 11.09 47.89
N GLU A 321 -14.13 10.29 47.81
CA GLU A 321 -13.31 9.91 48.97
C GLU A 321 -12.61 11.13 49.59
N LEU A 322 -12.07 12.05 48.76
CA LEU A 322 -11.47 13.31 49.21
C LEU A 322 -12.50 14.24 49.86
N GLU A 323 -13.69 14.41 49.26
CA GLU A 323 -14.78 15.21 49.83
C GLU A 323 -15.19 14.69 51.21
N THR A 324 -15.29 13.36 51.36
CA THR A 324 -15.64 12.73 52.63
C THR A 324 -14.55 12.94 53.69
N ALA A 325 -13.27 12.85 53.31
CA ALA A 325 -12.16 13.10 54.22
C ALA A 325 -12.08 14.57 54.67
N LEU A 326 -12.33 15.53 53.75
CA LEU A 326 -12.40 16.95 54.08
C LEU A 326 -13.55 17.27 55.02
N ALA A 327 -14.70 16.59 54.88
CA ALA A 327 -15.84 16.76 55.77
C ALA A 327 -15.57 16.30 57.22
N GLN A 328 -14.52 15.49 57.45
CA GLN A 328 -14.12 15.04 58.78
C GLN A 328 -13.16 16.00 59.51
N ILE A 329 -12.73 17.09 58.86
CA ILE A 329 -11.90 18.12 59.49
C ILE A 329 -12.78 18.99 60.40
N LYS A 330 -12.55 18.92 61.72
CA LYS A 330 -13.26 19.75 62.72
C LYS A 330 -12.74 21.18 62.69
N THR A 331 -13.56 22.12 62.21
CA THR A 331 -13.24 23.55 62.31
C THR A 331 -14.16 24.24 63.31
N LEU A 332 -13.61 24.84 64.37
CA LEU A 332 -14.32 25.81 65.20
C LEU A 332 -14.66 27.03 64.33
N GLY A 333 -15.95 27.31 64.14
CA GLY A 333 -16.42 28.44 63.32
C GLY A 333 -17.71 29.05 63.85
N GLY A 334 -17.86 30.37 63.73
CA GLY A 334 -19.04 31.13 64.15
C GLY A 334 -18.87 31.92 65.45
N MET A 335 -19.95 32.54 65.94
CA MET A 335 -19.97 33.28 67.20
C MET A 335 -20.25 32.31 68.36
N LEU A 336 -19.26 32.11 69.24
CA LEU A 336 -19.39 31.25 70.41
C LEU A 336 -20.12 31.98 71.55
N PRO A 337 -21.29 31.49 72.01
CA PRO A 337 -22.01 32.10 73.12
C PRO A 337 -21.32 31.77 74.46
N ILE A 338 -20.62 32.76 75.00
CA ILE A 338 -19.91 32.66 76.28
C ILE A 338 -20.72 33.35 77.38
N CYS A 339 -20.87 32.70 78.54
CA CYS A 339 -21.51 33.32 79.69
C CYS A 339 -20.64 34.47 80.19
N SER A 340 -21.20 35.68 80.26
CA SER A 340 -20.45 36.86 80.68
C SER A 340 -19.91 36.76 82.12
N ALA A 341 -20.63 36.04 83.00
CA ALA A 341 -20.29 35.88 84.41
C ALA A 341 -19.28 34.75 84.69
N CYS A 342 -19.51 33.54 84.16
CA CYS A 342 -18.71 32.35 84.51
C CYS A 342 -17.87 31.77 83.35
N LYS A 343 -17.87 32.42 82.19
CA LYS A 343 -17.08 32.09 80.98
C LYS A 343 -17.26 30.70 80.37
N LYS A 344 -18.21 29.91 80.86
CA LYS A 344 -18.66 28.68 80.20
C LYS A 344 -19.12 28.97 78.77
N ILE A 345 -18.85 28.05 77.85
CA ILE A 345 -19.44 28.08 76.51
C ILE A 345 -20.75 27.30 76.56
N ARG A 346 -21.78 27.87 75.94
CA ARG A 346 -23.00 27.13 75.67
C ARG A 346 -22.80 26.30 74.41
N ASP A 347 -22.97 25.00 74.52
CA ASP A 347 -22.95 24.13 73.35
C ASP A 347 -24.21 24.24 72.50
N ASP A 348 -24.22 23.52 71.38
CA ASP A 348 -25.35 23.49 70.45
C ASP A 348 -26.64 22.91 71.07
N GLN A 349 -26.53 22.20 72.19
CA GLN A 349 -27.66 21.64 72.95
C GLN A 349 -28.17 22.57 74.05
N GLY A 350 -27.54 23.73 74.24
CA GLY A 350 -27.92 24.72 75.23
C GLY A 350 -27.31 24.49 76.61
N TYR A 351 -26.46 23.47 76.78
CA TYR A 351 -25.78 23.19 78.04
C TYR A 351 -24.54 24.07 78.18
N TRP A 352 -24.32 24.56 79.40
CA TRP A 352 -23.15 25.35 79.73
C TRP A 352 -22.03 24.44 80.20
N GLN A 353 -21.02 24.28 79.38
CA GLN A 353 -19.83 23.49 79.71
C GLN A 353 -18.58 24.37 79.83
N ALA A 354 -17.53 23.81 80.42
CA ALA A 354 -16.25 24.50 80.51
C ALA A 354 -15.73 24.82 79.10
N LEU A 355 -15.06 25.97 78.97
CA LEU A 355 -14.51 26.47 77.72
C LEU A 355 -13.56 25.43 77.09
N GLU A 356 -12.71 24.86 77.94
CA GLU A 356 -11.67 23.90 77.61
C GLU A 356 -12.28 22.64 77.01
N THR A 357 -13.27 22.05 77.71
CA THR A 357 -14.01 20.87 77.25
C THR A 357 -14.68 21.11 75.90
N TYR A 358 -15.28 22.30 75.71
CA TYR A 358 -15.92 22.64 74.44
C TYR A 358 -14.90 22.69 73.30
N ILE A 359 -13.79 23.40 73.51
CA ILE A 359 -12.77 23.61 72.48
C ILE A 359 -12.02 22.30 72.15
N GLU A 360 -11.67 21.48 73.15
CA GLU A 360 -11.04 20.16 72.95
C GLU A 360 -11.93 19.20 72.17
N THR A 361 -13.25 19.29 72.35
CA THR A 361 -14.18 18.40 71.63
C THR A 361 -14.37 18.82 70.17
N HIS A 362 -14.26 20.13 69.89
CA HIS A 362 -14.62 20.73 68.60
C HIS A 362 -13.41 21.24 67.79
N SER A 363 -12.19 21.07 68.30
CA SER A 363 -10.93 21.37 67.61
C SER A 363 -9.81 20.50 68.15
N ASP A 364 -8.63 20.59 67.54
CA ASP A 364 -7.44 19.86 67.98
C ASP A 364 -6.66 20.56 69.12
N ALA A 365 -7.23 21.61 69.73
CA ALA A 365 -6.58 22.32 70.83
C ALA A 365 -6.65 21.53 72.14
N LEU A 366 -5.58 21.57 72.94
CA LEU A 366 -5.43 20.93 74.25
C LEU A 366 -5.07 21.98 75.31
N PHE A 367 -5.63 21.88 76.52
CA PHE A 367 -5.37 22.86 77.58
C PHE A 367 -4.44 22.33 78.67
N SER A 368 -3.56 23.20 79.16
CA SER A 368 -2.79 22.97 80.39
C SER A 368 -3.39 23.77 81.54
N HIS A 369 -3.31 23.23 82.76
CA HIS A 369 -3.83 23.89 83.97
C HIS A 369 -2.70 24.46 84.84
N SER A 370 -1.87 25.32 84.25
CA SER A 370 -0.87 26.11 84.99
C SER A 370 -1.50 27.37 85.59
N MET A 371 -1.11 27.72 86.81
CA MET A 371 -1.50 28.98 87.43
C MET A 371 -0.56 30.10 86.94
N CYS A 372 -1.11 31.22 86.49
CA CYS A 372 -0.27 32.37 86.12
C CYS A 372 0.35 33.02 87.38
N PRO A 373 1.45 33.78 87.24
CA PRO A 373 2.13 34.38 88.39
C PRO A 373 1.22 35.27 89.25
N ASP A 374 0.36 36.08 88.62
CA ASP A 374 -0.56 36.97 89.34
C ASP A 374 -1.53 36.18 90.24
N CYS A 375 -2.16 35.14 89.68
CA CYS A 375 -3.04 34.27 90.46
C CYS A 375 -2.27 33.50 91.53
N ALA A 376 -1.05 33.05 91.24
CA ALA A 376 -0.24 32.35 92.23
C ALA A 376 0.09 33.27 93.41
N GLN A 377 0.40 34.55 93.16
CA GLN A 377 0.61 35.56 94.19
C GLN A 377 -0.66 35.86 94.98
N ASP A 378 -1.81 35.98 94.33
CA ASP A 378 -3.07 36.27 95.03
C ASP A 378 -3.49 35.11 95.96
N TYR A 379 -3.26 33.86 95.57
CA TYR A 379 -3.67 32.69 96.35
C TYR A 379 -2.64 32.25 97.39
N TYR A 380 -1.35 32.40 97.09
CA TYR A 380 -0.27 31.87 97.90
C TYR A 380 0.70 32.94 98.40
N GLY A 381 0.57 34.20 97.99
CA GLY A 381 1.52 35.28 98.32
C GLY A 381 1.64 35.58 99.81
N ASP A 382 0.68 35.16 100.64
CA ASP A 382 0.78 35.26 102.10
C ASP A 382 1.37 34.03 102.79
N GLU A 383 1.56 32.93 102.05
CA GLU A 383 2.13 31.69 102.57
C GLU A 383 3.66 31.78 102.66
N PRO A 384 4.29 31.37 103.78
CA PRO A 384 5.73 31.50 103.98
C PRO A 384 6.56 30.81 102.88
N TRP A 385 6.14 29.63 102.43
CA TRP A 385 6.85 28.85 101.41
C TRP A 385 6.80 29.50 100.02
N PHE A 386 5.78 30.31 99.72
CA PHE A 386 5.64 31.02 98.44
C PHE A 386 6.49 32.28 98.43
N ARG A 387 6.53 33.02 99.55
CA ARG A 387 7.44 34.17 99.74
C ARG A 387 8.91 33.77 99.69
N ASP A 388 9.26 32.61 100.27
CA ASP A 388 10.61 32.03 100.20
C ASP A 388 10.99 31.54 98.78
N LEU A 389 9.99 31.25 97.92
CA LEU A 389 10.20 30.94 96.50
C LEU A 389 10.46 32.23 95.70
N GLU A 390 9.73 33.32 95.97
CA GLU A 390 9.96 34.63 95.35
C GLU A 390 11.36 35.19 95.69
N ASP A 391 11.85 35.02 96.91
CA ASP A 391 13.19 35.50 97.33
C ASP A 391 14.39 34.75 96.69
N LYS A 392 14.13 33.63 95.99
CA LYS A 392 15.16 32.81 95.32
C LYS A 392 15.13 32.89 93.80
N THR A 393 14.15 33.57 93.23
CA THR A 393 14.04 33.90 91.80
C THR A 393 14.38 35.34 91.56
#